data_AF-A0A7D9LAA5-F1
#
_entry.id   AF-A0A7D9LAA5-F1
#
_cell.length_a   1.000
_cell.length_b   1.000
_cell.length_c   1.000
_cell.angle_alpha   90.00
_cell.angle_beta   90.00
_cell.angle_gamma   90.00
#
_symmetry.space_group_name_H-M   'P 1'
#
loop_
_entity.id
_entity.type
_entity.pdbx_description
1 polymer ?
#
loop_
_entity_poly.entity_id
_entity_poly.type
_entity_poly.pdbx_seq_one_letter_code
_entity_poly.pdbx_strand_id
1 'polypeptide(L)'
;MACCGGGYPEDRFQTSVDKNFFCPICTDVLKDPVQCHNQHLFCRACITEHLKNSHNCPVCMQELTEEALSKPARIVTGYLDGLKISCEHKERGCVELVELGLLETHITVCEYKPVTCPNERCEAVVNMADLEEHTSEVCEYRQVYCEECDENMSLKKYGKHGCFITKDVQAMKGELSQMQHQVKEMFNTQKEMLEAFRNLTTAYKMSTAKGKAASTCDTKGNIVVLGGQNGVLLSSSWLNSVEMYSLANRTWHKLAPMQQKRAAATAHFYNGQVMVTGGSYSGRSATWSIEYIQIPGKDLPVRASLDALPAAELPFECFGHKTTILNDHLWLVGGSSFSPLSCSNGIYIKPIHSTGIFQVKCRMPKPLSYHALEVVDNEILIIGGSTTGISRDNVKTVLSYNTATNALGELHPLPFPMVVMATVKHGDDVIIIGGRNKDCEYLNTVFKYNHKKRVCEQLPGMKYKRGGCAAVISGNKVFVMGGYNDEQRYLSSVECFDLERQVWHELPSMSEAKYKIAAVLVP
;
A
#
# COMPACT_ATOMS: atom_id res chain seq x y z
N MET A 1 -16.75 -28.18 26.52
CA MET A 1 -17.68 -29.32 26.36
C MET A 1 -19.07 -28.73 26.12
N ALA A 2 -19.42 -28.47 24.85
CA ALA A 2 -20.78 -28.12 24.49
C ALA A 2 -21.50 -29.44 24.15
N CYS A 3 -22.60 -29.75 24.81
CA CYS A 3 -23.40 -30.92 24.46
C CYS A 3 -23.95 -30.74 23.04
N CYS A 4 -23.37 -31.41 22.06
CA CYS A 4 -23.81 -31.43 20.65
C CYS A 4 -25.12 -32.21 20.44
N GLY A 5 -26.07 -32.16 21.38
CA GLY A 5 -27.31 -32.95 21.38
C GLY A 5 -28.58 -32.16 21.67
N GLY A 6 -28.55 -30.82 21.59
CA GLY A 6 -29.72 -29.95 21.81
C GLY A 6 -30.59 -29.73 20.57
N GLY A 7 -31.62 -28.90 20.72
CA GLY A 7 -32.44 -28.39 19.63
C GLY A 7 -31.76 -27.29 18.82
N TYR A 8 -32.49 -26.68 17.89
CA TYR A 8 -32.04 -25.51 17.14
C TYR A 8 -32.39 -24.21 17.87
N PRO A 9 -31.41 -23.34 18.16
CA PRO A 9 -31.67 -22.01 18.73
C PRO A 9 -32.67 -21.21 17.88
N GLU A 10 -33.63 -20.54 18.54
CA GLU A 10 -34.71 -19.80 17.88
C GLU A 10 -34.19 -18.63 17.01
N ASP A 11 -33.10 -18.00 17.43
CA ASP A 11 -32.47 -16.86 16.75
C ASP A 11 -31.87 -17.22 15.37
N ARG A 12 -31.73 -18.51 15.07
CA ARG A 12 -31.30 -18.98 13.75
C ARG A 12 -32.43 -18.99 12.73
N PHE A 13 -33.69 -18.93 13.14
CA PHE A 13 -34.83 -18.98 12.24
C PHE A 13 -35.20 -17.58 11.72
N GLN A 14 -35.67 -17.53 10.48
CA GLN A 14 -36.07 -16.26 9.84
C GLN A 14 -37.30 -15.63 10.51
N THR A 15 -38.21 -16.47 11.00
CA THR A 15 -39.48 -16.09 11.61
C THR A 15 -39.61 -16.74 12.98
N SER A 16 -40.37 -16.12 13.89
CA SER A 16 -40.70 -16.71 15.18
C SER A 16 -41.37 -18.09 15.01
N VAL A 17 -40.90 -19.09 15.75
CA VAL A 17 -41.44 -20.45 15.72
C VAL A 17 -42.47 -20.61 16.84
N ASP A 18 -43.57 -21.30 16.56
CA ASP A 18 -44.59 -21.61 17.56
C ASP A 18 -43.99 -22.42 18.71
N LYS A 19 -44.27 -22.00 19.96
CA LYS A 19 -43.72 -22.59 21.18
C LYS A 19 -44.10 -24.06 21.38
N ASN A 20 -45.13 -24.55 20.71
CA ASN A 20 -45.48 -25.98 20.70
C ASN A 20 -44.42 -26.87 20.04
N PHE A 21 -43.51 -26.29 19.25
CA PHE A 21 -42.42 -26.99 18.60
C PHE A 21 -41.07 -26.81 19.32
N PHE A 22 -41.10 -26.44 20.60
CA PHE A 22 -39.92 -26.33 21.43
C PHE A 22 -39.79 -27.55 22.31
N CYS A 23 -38.57 -28.06 22.45
CA CYS A 23 -38.30 -29.19 23.33
C CYS A 23 -38.40 -28.74 24.80
N PRO A 24 -39.20 -29.41 25.65
CA PRO A 24 -39.30 -29.05 27.07
C PRO A 24 -38.01 -29.24 27.87
N ILE A 25 -37.04 -30.01 27.35
CA ILE A 25 -35.78 -30.33 28.02
C ILE A 25 -34.71 -29.28 27.72
N CYS A 26 -34.44 -29.01 26.43
CA CYS A 26 -33.39 -28.05 26.03
C CYS A 26 -33.92 -26.65 25.74
N THR A 27 -35.25 -26.45 25.72
CA THR A 27 -35.92 -25.15 25.47
C THR A 27 -35.65 -24.52 24.10
N ASP A 28 -35.13 -25.30 23.16
CA ASP A 28 -34.87 -24.92 21.77
C ASP A 28 -35.89 -25.55 20.81
N VAL A 29 -35.92 -25.09 19.56
CA VAL A 29 -36.76 -25.67 18.49
C VAL A 29 -36.34 -27.12 18.26
N LEU A 30 -37.32 -28.02 18.11
CA LEU A 30 -37.10 -29.47 18.03
C LEU A 30 -36.10 -29.87 16.93
N LYS A 31 -35.12 -30.69 17.28
CA LYS A 31 -34.16 -31.36 16.37
C LYS A 31 -34.35 -32.87 16.43
N ASP A 32 -34.53 -33.51 15.28
CA ASP A 32 -34.92 -34.93 15.16
C ASP A 32 -36.05 -35.29 16.15
N PRO A 33 -37.26 -34.72 15.94
CA PRO A 33 -38.33 -34.80 16.93
C PRO A 33 -38.84 -36.24 17.11
N VAL A 34 -39.06 -36.62 18.37
CA VAL A 34 -39.71 -37.85 18.79
C VAL A 34 -40.86 -37.54 19.73
N GLN A 35 -41.83 -38.44 19.81
CA GLN A 35 -42.98 -38.30 20.70
C GLN A 35 -43.18 -39.51 21.62
N CYS A 36 -43.67 -39.25 22.83
CA CYS A 36 -44.14 -40.31 23.73
C CYS A 36 -45.56 -40.77 23.37
N HIS A 37 -46.07 -41.79 24.07
CA HIS A 37 -47.43 -42.31 23.86
C HIS A 37 -48.54 -41.25 23.99
N ASN A 38 -48.32 -40.22 24.83
CA ASN A 38 -49.22 -39.08 25.02
C ASN A 38 -48.92 -37.89 24.10
N GLN A 39 -48.14 -38.10 23.03
CA GLN A 39 -47.85 -37.10 21.99
C GLN A 39 -47.02 -35.87 22.44
N HIS A 40 -46.37 -35.91 23.61
CA HIS A 40 -45.40 -34.86 23.98
C HIS A 40 -44.12 -34.99 23.14
N LEU A 41 -43.66 -33.87 22.59
CA LEU A 41 -42.54 -33.80 21.65
C LEU A 41 -41.21 -33.47 22.34
N PHE A 42 -40.14 -34.13 21.91
CA PHE A 42 -38.78 -33.90 22.40
C PHE A 42 -37.76 -34.02 21.27
N CYS A 43 -36.60 -33.36 21.41
CA CYS A 43 -35.44 -33.72 20.60
C CYS A 43 -34.99 -35.13 20.98
N ARG A 44 -34.69 -36.01 20.01
CA ARG A 44 -34.27 -37.39 20.28
C ARG A 44 -33.13 -37.46 21.29
N ALA A 45 -32.05 -36.72 21.05
CA ALA A 45 -30.89 -36.73 21.93
C ALA A 45 -31.21 -36.27 23.36
N CYS A 46 -32.10 -35.28 23.54
CA CYS A 46 -32.49 -34.80 24.86
C CYS A 46 -33.30 -35.85 25.63
N ILE A 47 -34.30 -36.47 25.01
CA ILE A 47 -35.13 -37.46 25.71
C ILE A 47 -34.37 -38.77 25.95
N THR A 48 -33.53 -39.21 25.01
CA THR A 48 -32.66 -40.39 25.22
C THR A 48 -31.74 -40.18 26.43
N GLU A 49 -31.15 -38.99 26.60
CA GLU A 49 -30.32 -38.70 27.77
C GLU A 49 -31.11 -38.67 29.08
N HIS A 50 -32.32 -38.10 29.08
CA HIS A 50 -33.22 -38.11 30.24
C HIS A 50 -33.61 -39.53 30.65
N LEU A 51 -33.95 -40.38 29.68
CA LEU A 51 -34.42 -41.74 29.93
C LEU A 51 -33.36 -42.68 30.49
N LYS A 52 -32.07 -42.34 30.38
CA LYS A 52 -30.99 -43.05 31.10
C LYS A 52 -31.13 -42.96 32.62
N ASN A 53 -31.80 -41.90 33.13
CA ASN A 53 -31.81 -41.57 34.55
C ASN A 53 -33.20 -41.59 35.20
N SER A 54 -34.30 -41.44 34.45
CA SER A 54 -35.62 -41.19 35.05
C SER A 54 -36.78 -42.05 34.53
N HIS A 55 -36.58 -42.84 33.46
CA HIS A 55 -37.56 -43.80 32.89
C HIS A 55 -39.00 -43.27 32.77
N ASN A 56 -39.17 -41.97 32.59
CA ASN A 56 -40.46 -41.30 32.54
C ASN A 56 -40.48 -40.16 31.52
N CYS A 57 -41.68 -39.77 31.12
CA CYS A 57 -41.87 -38.57 30.31
C CYS A 57 -41.73 -37.31 31.19
N PRO A 58 -40.86 -36.34 30.84
CA PRO A 58 -40.68 -35.10 31.61
C PRO A 58 -41.95 -34.23 31.77
N VAL A 59 -42.96 -34.44 30.91
CA VAL A 59 -44.16 -33.58 30.87
C VAL A 59 -45.34 -34.24 31.60
N CYS A 60 -45.68 -35.49 31.28
CA CYS A 60 -46.81 -36.19 31.90
C CYS A 60 -46.43 -37.14 33.04
N MET A 61 -45.12 -37.33 33.31
CA MET A 61 -44.59 -38.21 34.36
C MET A 61 -44.95 -39.69 34.25
N GLN A 62 -45.52 -40.12 33.12
CA GLN A 62 -45.81 -41.53 32.87
C GLN A 62 -44.55 -42.30 32.48
N GLU A 63 -44.54 -43.61 32.75
CA GLU A 63 -43.46 -44.52 32.38
C GLU A 63 -43.19 -44.44 30.88
N LEU A 64 -41.91 -44.27 30.55
CA LEU A 64 -41.45 -44.13 29.17
C LEU A 64 -40.09 -44.80 29.04
N THR A 65 -39.97 -45.69 28.06
CA THR A 65 -38.68 -46.26 27.66
C THR A 65 -38.29 -45.75 26.27
N GLU A 66 -37.03 -45.93 25.88
CA GLU A 66 -36.53 -45.45 24.60
C GLU A 66 -37.20 -46.17 23.41
N GLU A 67 -37.52 -47.45 23.56
CA GLU A 67 -38.20 -48.27 22.54
C GLU A 67 -39.64 -47.82 22.29
N ALA A 68 -40.24 -47.17 23.29
CA ALA A 68 -41.59 -46.64 23.26
C ALA A 68 -41.71 -45.29 22.51
N LEU A 69 -40.59 -44.67 22.16
CA LEU A 69 -40.58 -43.41 21.41
C LEU A 69 -40.97 -43.65 19.95
N SER A 70 -41.90 -42.83 19.45
CA SER A 70 -42.35 -42.88 18.06
C SER A 70 -42.03 -41.61 17.30
N LYS A 71 -42.04 -41.67 15.97
CA LYS A 71 -41.93 -40.46 15.13
C LYS A 71 -43.25 -39.68 15.20
N PRO A 72 -43.21 -38.34 15.23
CA PRO A 72 -44.41 -37.52 15.22
C PRO A 72 -45.14 -37.61 13.87
N ALA A 73 -46.39 -37.14 13.87
CA ALA A 73 -47.21 -37.09 12.67
C ALA A 73 -46.52 -36.30 11.55
N ARG A 74 -46.71 -36.71 10.29
CA ARG A 74 -46.08 -36.09 9.11
C ARG A 74 -46.34 -34.58 8.98
N ILE A 75 -47.47 -34.10 9.51
CA ILE A 75 -47.79 -32.66 9.52
C ILE A 75 -46.83 -31.86 10.40
N VAL A 76 -46.39 -32.43 11.52
CA VAL A 76 -45.42 -31.81 12.44
C VAL A 76 -44.04 -31.76 11.78
N THR A 77 -43.59 -32.89 11.22
CA THR A 77 -42.31 -32.93 10.50
C THR A 77 -42.33 -32.03 9.28
N GLY A 78 -43.40 -32.05 8.48
CA GLY A 78 -43.53 -31.20 7.29
C GLY A 78 -43.58 -29.70 7.61
N TYR A 79 -44.19 -29.32 8.74
CA TYR A 79 -44.13 -27.94 9.21
C TYR A 79 -42.71 -27.52 9.59
N LEU A 80 -42.02 -28.35 10.40
CA LEU A 80 -40.64 -28.10 10.83
C LEU A 80 -39.68 -28.02 9.63
N ASP A 81 -39.77 -28.97 8.70
CA ASP A 81 -38.90 -29.05 7.52
C ASP A 81 -39.04 -27.82 6.61
N GLY A 82 -40.23 -27.21 6.57
CA GLY A 82 -40.51 -26.00 5.80
C GLY A 82 -40.02 -24.69 6.42
N LEU A 83 -39.60 -24.70 7.70
CA LEU A 83 -39.07 -23.50 8.35
C LEU A 83 -37.75 -23.07 7.71
N LYS A 84 -37.56 -21.76 7.53
CA LYS A 84 -36.29 -21.19 7.04
C LYS A 84 -35.33 -20.94 8.20
N ILE A 85 -34.15 -21.52 8.12
CA ILE A 85 -33.09 -21.43 9.13
C ILE A 85 -31.77 -21.00 8.49
N SER A 86 -31.01 -20.19 9.21
CA SER A 86 -29.66 -19.79 8.82
C SER A 86 -28.64 -20.90 9.07
N CYS A 87 -27.67 -21.02 8.16
CA CYS A 87 -26.56 -21.97 8.29
C CYS A 87 -25.79 -21.78 9.60
N GLU A 88 -25.26 -22.86 10.17
CA GLU A 88 -24.44 -22.79 11.39
C GLU A 88 -23.08 -22.10 11.16
N HIS A 89 -22.64 -22.00 9.91
CA HIS A 89 -21.41 -21.31 9.50
C HIS A 89 -21.62 -19.83 9.20
N LYS A 90 -22.69 -19.21 9.73
CA LYS A 90 -23.00 -17.78 9.55
C LYS A 90 -21.87 -16.88 10.04
N GLU A 91 -21.24 -17.20 11.17
CA GLU A 91 -20.09 -16.44 11.70
C GLU A 91 -18.84 -16.55 10.82
N ARG A 92 -18.76 -17.58 9.98
CA ARG A 92 -17.67 -17.77 9.01
C ARG A 92 -17.96 -17.15 7.64
N GLY A 93 -19.17 -16.62 7.42
CA GLY A 93 -19.54 -15.91 6.20
C GLY A 93 -20.72 -16.50 5.43
N CYS A 94 -21.29 -17.64 5.83
CA CYS A 94 -22.45 -18.19 5.13
C CYS A 94 -23.71 -17.36 5.38
N VAL A 95 -24.29 -16.79 4.32
CA VAL A 95 -25.50 -15.95 4.38
C VAL A 95 -26.78 -16.69 3.98
N GLU A 96 -26.68 -17.96 3.59
CA GLU A 96 -27.79 -18.75 3.09
C GLU A 96 -28.87 -19.02 4.16
N LEU A 97 -30.13 -18.83 3.77
CA LEU A 97 -31.32 -19.21 4.51
C LEU A 97 -31.96 -20.41 3.82
N VAL A 98 -31.84 -21.58 4.43
CA VAL A 98 -32.28 -22.86 3.86
C VAL A 98 -33.52 -23.38 4.56
N GLU A 99 -34.29 -24.22 3.87
CA GLU A 99 -35.33 -25.02 4.53
C GLU A 99 -34.68 -25.99 5.52
N LEU A 100 -35.25 -26.10 6.72
CA LEU A 100 -34.71 -26.94 7.78
C LEU A 100 -34.53 -28.39 7.32
N GLY A 101 -35.44 -28.92 6.51
CA GLY A 101 -35.34 -30.27 5.94
C GLY A 101 -34.15 -30.46 4.99
N LEU A 102 -33.58 -29.37 4.44
CA LEU A 102 -32.40 -29.39 3.56
C LEU A 102 -31.11 -28.95 4.28
N LEU A 103 -31.19 -28.56 5.55
CA LEU A 103 -30.07 -27.97 6.28
C LEU A 103 -28.85 -28.92 6.34
N GLU A 104 -29.06 -30.22 6.61
CA GLU A 104 -27.95 -31.19 6.65
C GLU A 104 -27.24 -31.31 5.31
N THR A 105 -28.01 -31.36 4.21
CA THR A 105 -27.44 -31.41 2.86
C THR A 105 -26.68 -30.13 2.49
N HIS A 106 -27.13 -28.97 2.98
CA HIS A 106 -26.41 -27.71 2.78
C HIS A 106 -25.10 -27.69 3.57
N ILE A 107 -25.10 -28.09 4.85
CA ILE A 107 -23.91 -28.09 5.71
C ILE A 107 -22.79 -28.95 5.13
N THR A 108 -23.11 -30.09 4.51
CA THR A 108 -22.08 -30.97 3.93
C THR A 108 -21.31 -30.34 2.78
N VAL A 109 -21.95 -29.45 2.00
CA VAL A 109 -21.37 -28.78 0.82
C VAL A 109 -21.18 -27.27 1.02
N CYS A 110 -21.37 -26.76 2.24
CA CYS A 110 -21.26 -25.34 2.53
C CYS A 110 -19.82 -24.85 2.36
N GLU A 111 -19.61 -23.87 1.49
CA GLU A 111 -18.30 -23.29 1.17
C GLU A 111 -17.59 -22.70 2.40
N TYR A 112 -18.34 -22.27 3.42
CA TYR A 112 -17.84 -21.71 4.66
C TYR A 112 -17.62 -22.75 5.77
N LYS A 113 -17.85 -24.03 5.48
CA LYS A 113 -17.59 -25.12 6.41
C LYS A 113 -16.11 -25.14 6.79
N PRO A 114 -15.77 -25.25 8.10
CA PRO A 114 -14.40 -25.38 8.55
C PRO A 114 -13.76 -26.67 8.06
N VAL A 115 -12.61 -26.55 7.41
CA VAL A 115 -11.78 -27.68 6.98
C VAL A 115 -10.33 -27.44 7.42
N THR A 116 -9.68 -28.51 7.87
CA THR A 116 -8.28 -28.46 8.27
C THR A 116 -7.37 -28.59 7.06
N CYS A 117 -6.29 -27.83 7.02
CA CYS A 117 -5.28 -27.91 5.98
C CYS A 117 -4.67 -29.33 5.91
N PRO A 118 -4.58 -29.96 4.73
CA PRO A 118 -3.97 -31.28 4.55
C PRO A 118 -2.43 -31.27 4.57
N ASN A 119 -1.79 -30.11 4.49
CA ASN A 119 -0.32 -30.01 4.50
C ASN A 119 0.22 -30.43 5.88
N GLU A 120 1.21 -31.33 5.89
CA GLU A 120 1.81 -31.81 7.13
C GLU A 120 2.32 -30.65 8.00
N ARG A 121 1.95 -30.69 9.30
CA ARG A 121 2.31 -29.68 10.32
C ARG A 121 1.61 -28.32 10.15
N CYS A 122 0.65 -28.20 9.24
CA CYS A 122 -0.26 -27.06 9.19
C CYS A 122 -1.52 -27.36 10.00
N GLU A 123 -1.74 -26.62 11.09
CA GLU A 123 -2.94 -26.75 11.95
C GLU A 123 -4.01 -25.70 11.61
N ALA A 124 -3.90 -25.05 10.45
CA ALA A 124 -4.84 -24.01 10.04
C ALA A 124 -6.22 -24.62 9.71
N VAL A 125 -7.28 -23.96 10.19
CA VAL A 125 -8.67 -24.29 9.87
C VAL A 125 -9.25 -23.17 9.01
N VAL A 126 -9.38 -23.41 7.71
CA VAL A 126 -9.85 -22.45 6.71
C VAL A 126 -11.30 -22.76 6.30
N ASN A 127 -11.92 -21.92 5.48
CA ASN A 127 -13.19 -22.27 4.84
C ASN A 127 -12.94 -23.26 3.71
N MET A 128 -13.95 -24.08 3.38
CA MET A 128 -13.85 -25.06 2.30
C MET A 128 -13.51 -24.43 0.94
N ALA A 129 -14.07 -23.25 0.63
CA ALA A 129 -13.74 -22.51 -0.58
C ALA A 129 -12.30 -21.97 -0.62
N ASP A 130 -11.70 -21.66 0.53
CA ASP A 130 -10.36 -21.08 0.63
C ASP A 130 -9.24 -22.14 0.69
N LEU A 131 -9.60 -23.44 0.75
CA LEU A 131 -8.66 -24.52 1.00
C LEU A 131 -7.63 -24.69 -0.13
N GLU A 132 -8.05 -24.56 -1.38
CA GLU A 132 -7.16 -24.70 -2.54
C GLU A 132 -6.13 -23.56 -2.57
N GLU A 133 -6.56 -22.31 -2.45
CA GLU A 133 -5.66 -21.15 -2.39
C GLU A 133 -4.74 -21.23 -1.16
N HIS A 134 -5.27 -21.62 0.00
CA HIS A 134 -4.44 -21.79 1.18
C HIS A 134 -3.35 -22.85 0.95
N THR A 135 -3.70 -24.05 0.49
CA THR A 135 -2.75 -25.16 0.35
C THR A 135 -1.70 -24.91 -0.73
N SER A 136 -2.08 -24.27 -1.83
CA SER A 136 -1.21 -24.04 -2.99
C SER A 136 -0.40 -22.74 -2.88
N GLU A 137 -0.97 -21.66 -2.37
CA GLU A 137 -0.36 -20.32 -2.44
C GLU A 137 0.10 -19.75 -1.10
N VAL A 138 -0.67 -19.96 -0.04
CA VAL A 138 -0.48 -19.27 1.25
C VAL A 138 0.28 -20.12 2.28
N CYS A 139 0.08 -21.44 2.28
CA CYS A 139 0.55 -22.33 3.33
C CYS A 139 2.08 -22.40 3.37
N GLU A 140 2.68 -22.01 4.50
CA GLU A 140 4.14 -22.12 4.73
C GLU A 140 4.67 -23.56 4.67
N TYR A 141 3.78 -24.54 4.83
CA TYR A 141 4.10 -25.96 4.81
C TYR A 141 3.80 -26.63 3.46
N ARG A 142 3.39 -25.85 2.44
CA ARG A 142 3.23 -26.38 1.08
C ARG A 142 4.53 -26.99 0.57
N GLN A 143 4.41 -28.11 -0.15
CA GLN A 143 5.56 -28.77 -0.75
C GLN A 143 6.07 -27.95 -1.93
N VAL A 144 7.38 -27.72 -1.95
CA VAL A 144 8.10 -27.06 -3.03
C VAL A 144 9.29 -27.93 -3.44
N TYR A 145 9.59 -27.90 -4.73
CA TYR A 145 10.65 -28.69 -5.33
C TYR A 145 11.94 -27.87 -5.45
N CYS A 146 13.07 -28.47 -5.10
CA CYS A 146 14.39 -27.87 -5.31
C CYS A 146 15.08 -28.50 -6.52
N GLU A 147 15.20 -27.73 -7.60
CA GLU A 147 15.85 -28.17 -8.85
C GLU A 147 17.35 -28.50 -8.71
N GLU A 148 18.00 -28.04 -7.64
CA GLU A 148 19.46 -28.21 -7.45
C GLU A 148 19.83 -29.50 -6.70
N CYS A 149 18.97 -29.96 -5.78
CA CYS A 149 19.20 -31.19 -5.03
C CYS A 149 18.16 -32.28 -5.32
N ASP A 150 17.21 -32.01 -6.23
CA ASP A 150 16.15 -32.95 -6.64
C ASP A 150 15.32 -33.47 -5.45
N GLU A 151 15.08 -32.59 -4.47
CA GLU A 151 14.28 -32.92 -3.28
C GLU A 151 13.03 -32.04 -3.16
N ASN A 152 11.94 -32.67 -2.74
CA ASN A 152 10.72 -31.99 -2.30
C ASN A 152 10.79 -31.67 -0.80
N MET A 153 10.39 -30.46 -0.43
CA MET A 153 10.37 -30.03 0.96
C MET A 153 9.32 -28.95 1.21
N SER A 154 8.96 -28.68 2.47
CA SER A 154 8.09 -27.55 2.78
C SER A 154 8.75 -26.21 2.45
N LEU A 155 7.98 -25.21 2.02
CA LEU A 155 8.46 -23.85 1.75
C LEU A 155 9.25 -23.27 2.93
N LYS A 156 8.79 -23.51 4.17
CA LYS A 156 9.48 -23.11 5.39
C LYS A 156 10.87 -23.76 5.57
N LYS A 157 11.04 -25.01 5.11
CA LYS A 157 12.35 -25.70 5.08
C LYS A 157 13.21 -25.21 3.91
N TYR A 158 12.59 -24.97 2.76
CA TYR A 158 13.23 -24.42 1.56
C TYR A 158 13.91 -23.07 1.84
N GLY A 159 13.28 -22.17 2.59
CA GLY A 159 13.89 -20.88 2.98
C GLY A 159 15.14 -20.99 3.87
N LYS A 160 15.45 -22.18 4.40
CA LYS A 160 16.66 -22.48 5.18
C LYS A 160 17.58 -23.50 4.49
N HIS A 161 17.24 -23.89 3.26
CA HIS A 161 17.91 -24.96 2.53
C HIS A 161 19.24 -24.47 1.92
N GLY A 162 20.32 -25.23 2.17
CA GLY A 162 21.70 -24.82 1.89
C GLY A 162 22.07 -24.68 0.41
N CYS A 163 21.32 -25.29 -0.53
CA CYS A 163 21.60 -25.16 -1.97
C CYS A 163 21.41 -23.73 -2.51
N PHE A 164 20.61 -22.90 -1.81
CA PHE A 164 20.47 -21.48 -2.12
C PHE A 164 21.75 -20.67 -1.79
N ILE A 165 22.45 -21.07 -0.72
CA ILE A 165 23.61 -20.32 -0.20
C ILE A 165 24.85 -20.48 -1.09
N THR A 166 25.04 -21.64 -1.73
CA THR A 166 26.24 -21.93 -2.51
C THR A 166 26.30 -21.14 -3.83
N LYS A 167 25.19 -20.96 -4.54
CA LYS A 167 25.15 -20.11 -5.74
C LYS A 167 25.30 -18.63 -5.40
N ASP A 168 24.61 -18.14 -4.37
CA ASP A 168 24.71 -16.75 -3.94
C ASP A 168 26.12 -16.41 -3.41
N VAL A 169 26.75 -17.30 -2.64
CA VAL A 169 28.12 -17.07 -2.14
C VAL A 169 29.16 -17.18 -3.26
N GLN A 170 28.98 -18.05 -4.25
CA GLN A 170 29.88 -18.14 -5.40
C GLN A 170 29.70 -16.95 -6.36
N ALA A 171 28.47 -16.54 -6.64
CA ALA A 171 28.16 -15.34 -7.40
C ALA A 171 28.69 -14.08 -6.70
N MET A 172 28.45 -13.93 -5.40
CA MET A 172 29.00 -12.83 -4.59
C MET A 172 30.53 -12.84 -4.54
N LYS A 173 31.20 -14.01 -4.53
CA LYS A 173 32.66 -14.09 -4.60
C LYS A 173 33.20 -13.68 -5.98
N GLY A 174 32.51 -14.06 -7.05
CA GLY A 174 32.82 -13.63 -8.41
C GLY A 174 32.66 -12.11 -8.56
N GLU A 175 31.53 -11.57 -8.13
CA GLU A 175 31.23 -10.14 -8.11
C GLU A 175 32.21 -9.36 -7.22
N LEU A 176 32.59 -9.87 -6.05
CA LEU A 176 33.57 -9.24 -5.18
C LEU A 176 34.96 -9.17 -5.83
N SER A 177 35.36 -10.23 -6.54
CA SER A 177 36.64 -10.27 -7.25
C SER A 177 36.65 -9.28 -8.43
N GLN A 178 35.53 -9.19 -9.15
CA GLN A 178 35.33 -8.25 -10.24
C GLN A 178 35.26 -6.79 -9.74
N MET A 179 34.60 -6.57 -8.60
CA MET A 179 34.50 -5.26 -7.93
C MET A 179 35.84 -4.82 -7.35
N GLN A 180 36.65 -5.73 -6.80
CA GLN A 180 38.04 -5.45 -6.40
C GLN A 180 38.91 -5.04 -7.60
N HIS A 181 38.72 -5.69 -8.75
CA HIS A 181 39.40 -5.32 -9.98
C HIS A 181 38.96 -3.94 -10.47
N GLN A 182 37.66 -3.66 -10.49
CA GLN A 182 37.09 -2.36 -10.88
C GLN A 182 37.50 -1.23 -9.92
N VAL A 183 37.57 -1.47 -8.62
CA VAL A 183 38.08 -0.49 -7.64
C VAL A 183 39.55 -0.18 -7.92
N LYS A 184 40.36 -1.19 -8.25
CA LYS A 184 41.77 -0.99 -8.59
C LYS A 184 41.94 -0.20 -9.89
N GLU A 185 41.13 -0.48 -10.91
CA GLU A 185 41.10 0.31 -12.15
C GLU A 185 40.58 1.74 -11.92
N MET A 186 39.59 1.92 -11.05
CA MET A 186 39.06 3.23 -10.66
C MET A 186 40.11 4.06 -9.90
N PHE A 187 40.93 3.43 -9.05
CA PHE A 187 42.06 4.09 -8.39
C PHE A 187 43.14 4.52 -9.38
N ASN A 188 43.45 3.68 -10.38
CA ASN A 188 44.42 4.02 -11.43
C ASN A 188 43.93 5.17 -12.30
N THR A 189 42.67 5.12 -12.74
CA THR A 189 42.03 6.21 -13.50
C THR A 189 41.88 7.49 -12.68
N GLN A 190 41.58 7.43 -11.37
CA GLN A 190 41.62 8.61 -10.49
C GLN A 190 43.02 9.24 -10.44
N LYS A 191 44.07 8.41 -10.39
CA LYS A 191 45.46 8.89 -10.37
C LYS A 191 45.83 9.56 -11.69
N GLU A 192 45.47 8.96 -12.82
CA GLU A 192 45.64 9.54 -14.16
C GLU A 192 44.83 10.84 -14.34
N MET A 193 43.61 10.89 -13.81
CA MET A 193 42.75 12.08 -13.86
C MET A 193 43.28 13.21 -12.96
N LEU A 194 43.87 12.90 -11.80
CA LEU A 194 44.54 13.86 -10.92
C LEU A 194 45.82 14.43 -11.56
N GLU A 195 46.56 13.60 -12.31
CA GLU A 195 47.73 14.03 -13.09
C GLU A 195 47.31 14.91 -14.28
N ALA A 196 46.25 14.53 -15.00
CA ALA A 196 45.66 15.34 -16.07
C ALA A 196 45.10 16.67 -15.53
N PHE A 197 44.48 16.67 -14.35
CA PHE A 197 43.94 17.87 -13.70
C PHE A 197 45.04 18.84 -13.27
N ARG A 198 46.20 18.35 -12.79
CA ARG A 198 47.39 19.18 -12.52
C ARG A 198 47.96 19.83 -13.79
N ASN A 199 47.96 19.11 -14.90
CA ASN A 199 48.41 19.65 -16.19
C ASN A 199 47.43 20.70 -16.74
N LEU A 200 46.11 20.50 -16.54
CA LEU A 200 45.07 21.45 -16.94
C LEU A 200 44.99 22.70 -16.05
N THR A 201 45.27 22.59 -14.75
CA THR A 201 45.32 23.77 -13.84
C THR A 201 46.48 24.71 -14.14
N THR A 202 47.55 24.21 -14.75
CA THR A 202 48.69 25.02 -15.21
C THR A 202 48.34 25.77 -16.51
N ALA A 203 47.51 25.19 -17.38
CA ALA A 203 47.06 25.82 -18.63
C ALA A 203 45.88 26.81 -18.43
N TYR A 204 45.05 26.61 -17.41
CA TYR A 204 43.82 27.39 -17.18
C TYR A 204 44.05 28.81 -16.61
N LYS A 205 45.30 29.19 -16.28
CA LYS A 205 45.64 30.57 -15.87
C LYS A 205 45.91 31.54 -17.03
N MET A 206 45.68 31.16 -18.30
CA MET A 206 46.05 31.97 -19.46
C MET A 206 44.98 32.18 -20.55
N SER A 207 43.68 32.09 -20.26
CA SER A 207 42.71 32.77 -21.14
C SER A 207 41.37 33.07 -20.46
N THR A 208 41.08 34.36 -20.35
CA THR A 208 39.72 34.88 -20.24
C THR A 208 39.27 35.33 -21.63
N ALA A 209 38.04 34.97 -22.03
CA ALA A 209 37.00 35.87 -22.55
C ALA A 209 36.05 35.21 -23.58
N LYS A 210 34.75 35.36 -23.26
CA LYS A 210 33.57 35.51 -24.14
C LYS A 210 33.00 34.29 -24.90
N GLY A 211 31.72 34.04 -24.62
CA GLY A 211 30.79 33.29 -25.46
C GLY A 211 29.40 33.17 -24.81
N LYS A 212 28.61 34.25 -24.82
CA LYS A 212 27.17 34.23 -24.49
C LYS A 212 26.39 33.61 -25.66
N ALA A 213 25.47 32.69 -25.34
CA ALA A 213 24.15 32.60 -25.97
C ALA A 213 23.20 31.92 -24.98
N ALA A 214 22.83 32.62 -23.91
CA ALA A 214 21.75 32.18 -23.03
C ALA A 214 20.43 32.67 -23.64
N SER A 215 19.65 31.75 -24.19
CA SER A 215 18.22 32.01 -24.41
C SER A 215 17.62 32.37 -23.06
N THR A 216 17.14 33.61 -22.93
CA THR A 216 16.34 34.07 -21.80
C THR A 216 15.06 33.24 -21.76
N CYS A 217 15.10 32.13 -21.04
CA CYS A 217 13.91 31.35 -20.75
C CYS A 217 13.17 32.03 -19.59
N ASP A 218 11.89 32.29 -19.81
CA ASP A 218 10.93 32.95 -18.91
C ASP A 218 10.66 32.17 -17.59
N THR A 219 11.55 31.25 -17.22
CA THR A 219 11.41 30.42 -16.02
C THR A 219 11.70 31.26 -14.77
N LYS A 220 10.64 31.65 -14.08
CA LYS A 220 10.71 32.31 -12.77
C LYS A 220 10.70 31.26 -11.65
N GLY A 221 11.35 31.62 -10.55
CA GLY A 221 11.39 30.82 -9.32
C GLY A 221 12.70 30.08 -9.06
N ASN A 222 12.72 29.36 -7.96
CA ASN A 222 13.80 28.50 -7.50
C ASN A 222 13.22 27.11 -7.19
N ILE A 223 14.02 26.07 -7.34
CA ILE A 223 13.61 24.71 -6.98
C ILE A 223 14.27 24.35 -5.66
N VAL A 224 13.48 23.98 -4.66
CA VAL A 224 13.98 23.51 -3.37
C VAL A 224 13.86 22.00 -3.30
N VAL A 225 14.96 21.32 -3.00
CA VAL A 225 15.08 19.86 -2.89
C VAL A 225 15.41 19.48 -1.45
N LEU A 226 14.73 18.46 -0.96
CA LEU A 226 14.61 18.19 0.47
C LEU A 226 14.81 16.70 0.76
N GLY A 227 15.66 16.43 1.75
CA GLY A 227 15.81 15.12 2.36
C GLY A 227 16.20 14.03 1.36
N GLY A 228 15.48 12.92 1.41
CA GLY A 228 15.77 11.68 0.70
C GLY A 228 16.67 10.75 1.50
N GLN A 229 17.16 9.72 0.81
CA GLN A 229 18.07 8.75 1.36
C GLN A 229 19.23 8.54 0.39
N ASN A 230 20.38 8.21 0.93
CA ASN A 230 21.53 7.70 0.21
C ASN A 230 22.16 6.57 1.03
N GLY A 231 23.25 5.95 0.57
CA GLY A 231 23.93 4.95 1.39
C GLY A 231 24.83 4.01 0.62
N VAL A 232 25.47 3.11 1.35
CA VAL A 232 26.28 2.01 0.81
C VAL A 232 25.64 0.68 1.23
N LEU A 233 26.05 -0.44 0.64
CA LEU A 233 25.41 -1.78 0.75
C LEU A 233 24.99 -2.20 2.18
N LEU A 234 25.65 -1.70 3.23
CA LEU A 234 25.40 -2.07 4.63
C LEU A 234 24.83 -0.93 5.50
N SER A 235 24.66 0.28 4.98
CA SER A 235 24.14 1.42 5.73
C SER A 235 23.40 2.39 4.81
N SER A 236 22.08 2.43 5.00
CA SER A 236 21.23 3.48 4.45
C SER A 236 21.25 4.70 5.38
N SER A 237 21.44 5.88 4.81
CA SER A 237 21.43 7.15 5.52
C SER A 237 20.27 8.02 5.01
N TRP A 238 19.36 8.36 5.92
CA TRP A 238 18.34 9.36 5.69
C TRP A 238 18.93 10.75 5.83
N LEU A 239 18.46 11.66 5.00
CA LEU A 239 19.01 12.99 4.88
C LEU A 239 18.01 14.03 5.39
N ASN A 240 18.54 15.07 5.99
CA ASN A 240 17.83 16.30 6.35
C ASN A 240 18.36 17.51 5.55
N SER A 241 19.26 17.27 4.60
CA SER A 241 19.82 18.29 3.72
C SER A 241 18.73 19.02 2.93
N VAL A 242 18.94 20.32 2.72
CA VAL A 242 18.10 21.16 1.86
C VAL A 242 18.99 21.89 0.86
N GLU A 243 18.65 21.80 -0.41
CA GLU A 243 19.37 22.44 -1.51
C GLU A 243 18.40 23.25 -2.36
N MET A 244 18.84 24.41 -2.84
CA MET A 244 18.05 25.30 -3.70
C MET A 244 18.76 25.56 -5.01
N TYR A 245 18.10 25.21 -6.11
CA TYR A 245 18.54 25.55 -7.46
C TYR A 245 17.89 26.86 -7.92
N SER A 246 18.73 27.85 -8.21
CA SER A 246 18.25 29.11 -8.79
C SER A 246 18.08 28.95 -10.30
N LEU A 247 16.85 29.09 -10.81
CA LEU A 247 16.59 29.02 -12.25
C LEU A 247 17.21 30.20 -13.00
N ALA A 248 17.27 31.38 -12.35
CA ALA A 248 17.86 32.58 -12.91
C ALA A 248 19.39 32.46 -13.08
N ASN A 249 20.07 32.00 -12.02
CA ASN A 249 21.54 31.95 -12.01
C ASN A 249 22.08 30.58 -12.44
N ARG A 250 21.21 29.56 -12.53
CA ARG A 250 21.54 28.16 -12.83
C ARG A 250 22.56 27.56 -11.86
N THR A 251 22.46 27.92 -10.58
CA THR A 251 23.38 27.49 -9.52
C THR A 251 22.66 26.88 -8.34
N TRP A 252 23.33 25.93 -7.68
CA TRP A 252 22.89 25.31 -6.44
C TRP A 252 23.40 26.06 -5.21
N HIS A 253 22.56 26.18 -4.19
CA HIS A 253 22.88 26.78 -2.91
C HIS A 253 22.40 25.83 -1.80
N LYS A 254 23.22 25.62 -0.78
CA LYS A 254 22.78 24.89 0.42
C LYS A 254 21.94 25.81 1.29
N LEU A 255 20.81 25.30 1.78
CA LEU A 255 19.99 25.98 2.78
C LEU A 255 20.18 25.31 4.16
N ALA A 256 19.57 25.89 5.19
CA ALA A 256 19.52 25.28 6.51
C ALA A 256 18.88 23.88 6.42
N PRO A 257 19.46 22.86 7.07
CA PRO A 257 18.90 21.52 7.04
C PRO A 257 17.58 21.43 7.82
N MET A 258 16.75 20.46 7.48
CA MET A 258 15.59 20.05 8.27
C MET A 258 16.02 19.58 9.66
N GLN A 259 15.15 19.75 10.66
CA GLN A 259 15.31 19.23 12.01
C GLN A 259 15.31 17.70 12.01
N GLN A 260 14.40 17.10 11.23
CA GLN A 260 14.31 15.64 11.09
C GLN A 260 14.81 15.18 9.71
N LYS A 261 15.50 14.05 9.68
CA LYS A 261 15.84 13.34 8.44
C LYS A 261 14.58 12.75 7.85
N ARG A 262 14.36 12.87 6.53
CA ARG A 262 13.12 12.41 5.90
C ARG A 262 13.41 11.84 4.52
N ALA A 263 12.92 10.65 4.22
CA ALA A 263 12.80 10.09 2.87
C ALA A 263 11.35 9.70 2.60
N ALA A 264 10.94 9.71 1.33
CA ALA A 264 9.56 9.45 0.92
C ALA A 264 8.53 10.34 1.63
N ALA A 265 8.92 11.58 1.92
CA ALA A 265 8.05 12.65 2.40
C ALA A 265 7.40 13.37 1.22
N THR A 266 6.40 14.20 1.52
CA THR A 266 5.77 15.11 0.53
C THR A 266 5.95 16.55 0.98
N ALA A 267 6.28 17.45 0.05
CA ALA A 267 6.51 18.86 0.34
C ALA A 267 5.65 19.79 -0.53
N HIS A 268 5.31 20.96 0.01
CA HIS A 268 4.52 22.01 -0.65
C HIS A 268 5.10 23.38 -0.35
N PHE A 269 5.05 24.29 -1.33
CA PHE A 269 5.26 25.70 -1.06
C PHE A 269 3.93 26.34 -0.66
N TYR A 270 3.84 26.90 0.54
CA TYR A 270 2.62 27.49 1.10
C TYR A 270 2.97 28.68 1.99
N ASN A 271 2.29 29.82 1.81
CA ASN A 271 2.47 31.05 2.59
C ASN A 271 3.94 31.48 2.78
N GLY A 272 4.74 31.45 1.72
CA GLY A 272 6.15 31.87 1.76
C GLY A 272 7.12 30.84 2.33
N GLN A 273 6.63 29.69 2.78
CA GLN A 273 7.40 28.63 3.41
C GLN A 273 7.27 27.32 2.64
N VAL A 274 8.20 26.40 2.90
CA VAL A 274 8.12 25.03 2.42
C VAL A 274 7.63 24.14 3.57
N MET A 275 6.44 23.58 3.41
CA MET A 275 5.84 22.61 4.33
C MET A 275 6.22 21.19 3.91
N VAL A 276 6.81 20.41 4.80
CA VAL A 276 7.22 19.01 4.58
C VAL A 276 6.44 18.10 5.51
N THR A 277 5.82 17.06 4.97
CA THR A 277 4.89 16.19 5.71
C THR A 277 5.39 14.74 5.74
N GLY A 278 5.41 14.16 6.93
CA GLY A 278 5.72 12.75 7.17
C GLY A 278 7.09 12.30 6.65
N GLY A 279 7.15 11.04 6.20
CA GLY A 279 8.33 10.38 5.66
C GLY A 279 8.96 9.37 6.65
N SER A 280 9.88 8.57 6.14
CA SER A 280 10.72 7.70 6.98
C SER A 280 12.00 8.41 7.38
N TYR A 281 12.49 8.13 8.59
CA TYR A 281 13.75 8.68 9.12
C TYR A 281 14.73 7.59 9.56
N SER A 282 14.29 6.33 9.53
CA SER A 282 15.07 5.12 9.78
C SER A 282 14.47 3.95 8.98
N GLY A 283 15.13 2.80 8.96
CA GLY A 283 14.68 1.62 8.22
C GLY A 283 13.38 1.00 8.73
N ARG A 284 12.91 1.39 9.93
CA ARG A 284 11.68 0.88 10.56
C ARG A 284 10.89 1.97 11.29
N SER A 285 11.10 3.24 10.94
CA SER A 285 10.40 4.34 11.59
C SER A 285 9.95 5.39 10.58
N ALA A 286 8.73 5.84 10.76
CA ALA A 286 8.12 6.92 10.01
C ALA A 286 7.69 8.02 10.98
N THR A 287 7.39 9.21 10.47
CA THR A 287 6.93 10.32 11.30
C THR A 287 5.58 10.82 10.82
N TRP A 288 4.76 11.29 11.75
CA TRP A 288 3.56 12.08 11.48
C TRP A 288 3.83 13.59 11.46
N SER A 289 5.06 14.01 11.78
CA SER A 289 5.36 15.42 11.95
C SER A 289 5.28 16.20 10.63
N ILE A 290 4.86 17.46 10.74
CA ILE A 290 4.91 18.46 9.69
C ILE A 290 5.95 19.50 10.08
N GLU A 291 6.83 19.82 9.15
CA GLU A 291 7.93 20.75 9.35
C GLU A 291 7.86 21.89 8.33
N TYR A 292 8.16 23.12 8.76
CA TYR A 292 8.15 24.31 7.92
C TYR A 292 9.56 24.88 7.78
N ILE A 293 9.99 25.07 6.54
CA ILE A 293 11.32 25.57 6.20
C ILE A 293 11.16 26.97 5.62
N GLN A 294 11.87 27.93 6.21
CA GLN A 294 11.92 29.30 5.69
C GLN A 294 12.79 29.37 4.44
N ILE A 295 12.33 30.10 3.44
CA ILE A 295 13.13 30.39 2.25
C ILE A 295 13.66 31.82 2.33
N PRO A 296 14.99 32.04 2.22
CA PRO A 296 15.58 33.37 2.30
C PRO A 296 14.94 34.36 1.31
N GLY A 297 14.59 35.56 1.79
CA GLY A 297 13.97 36.59 0.96
C GLY A 297 12.47 36.41 0.69
N LYS A 298 11.83 35.42 1.33
CA LYS A 298 10.37 35.21 1.35
C LYS A 298 9.81 35.28 2.77
N ASP A 299 10.39 36.14 3.60
CA ASP A 299 10.02 36.29 5.00
C ASP A 299 8.52 36.58 5.16
N LEU A 300 7.90 35.94 6.16
CA LEU A 300 6.51 36.21 6.50
C LEU A 300 6.32 37.69 6.86
N PRO A 301 5.24 38.36 6.39
CA PRO A 301 4.88 39.64 6.96
C PRO A 301 4.68 39.48 8.48
N VAL A 302 5.12 40.46 9.28
CA VAL A 302 5.16 40.40 10.76
C VAL A 302 3.82 39.97 11.40
N ARG A 303 2.67 40.23 10.75
CA ARG A 303 1.35 39.74 11.19
C ARG A 303 1.16 38.22 11.02
N ALA A 304 1.68 37.62 9.95
CA ALA A 304 1.61 36.16 9.74
C ALA A 304 2.63 35.39 10.59
N SER A 305 3.65 36.07 11.13
CA SER A 305 4.56 35.51 12.15
C SER A 305 3.87 35.28 13.50
N LEU A 306 2.79 35.98 13.80
CA LEU A 306 1.99 35.80 15.02
C LEU A 306 0.99 34.63 14.89
N ASP A 307 0.54 34.34 13.67
CA ASP A 307 -0.25 33.16 13.30
C ASP A 307 0.68 31.98 12.95
N ALA A 308 1.62 31.64 13.83
CA ALA A 308 2.42 30.43 13.67
C ALA A 308 1.46 29.27 13.37
N LEU A 309 1.60 28.65 12.18
CA LEU A 309 0.77 27.51 11.81
C LEU A 309 0.85 26.51 12.97
N PRO A 310 -0.30 26.11 13.55
CA PRO A 310 -0.29 25.27 14.73
C PRO A 310 0.52 24.01 14.44
N ALA A 311 1.21 23.47 15.46
CA ALA A 311 1.89 22.19 15.38
C ALA A 311 0.86 21.12 14.95
N ALA A 312 0.82 20.86 13.64
CA ALA A 312 -0.12 19.97 13.01
C ALA A 312 0.60 18.67 12.70
N GLU A 313 0.01 17.57 13.13
CA GLU A 313 0.52 16.23 12.85
C GLU A 313 -0.43 15.52 11.88
N LEU A 314 0.14 14.64 11.06
CA LEU A 314 -0.61 13.67 10.28
C LEU A 314 -1.34 12.69 11.22
N PRO A 315 -2.45 12.05 10.79
CA PRO A 315 -3.24 11.17 11.65
C PRO A 315 -2.52 9.88 12.06
N PHE A 316 -1.42 9.55 11.40
CA PHE A 316 -0.58 8.39 11.68
C PHE A 316 0.83 8.62 11.11
N GLU A 317 1.82 7.91 11.66
CA GLU A 317 3.18 7.89 11.11
C GLU A 317 3.13 7.27 9.72
N CYS A 318 3.61 8.00 8.71
CA CYS A 318 3.57 7.48 7.34
C CYS A 318 4.73 7.91 6.46
N PHE A 319 5.01 7.07 5.48
CA PHE A 319 5.96 7.30 4.40
C PHE A 319 5.37 6.79 3.08
N GLY A 320 5.84 7.33 1.95
CA GLY A 320 5.26 6.97 0.65
C GLY A 320 3.80 7.43 0.48
N HIS A 321 3.30 8.24 1.41
CA HIS A 321 2.02 8.94 1.30
C HIS A 321 2.15 10.12 0.34
N LYS A 322 1.01 10.64 -0.11
CA LYS A 322 0.94 11.93 -0.80
C LYS A 322 0.02 12.87 -0.06
N THR A 323 0.47 14.11 0.10
CA THR A 323 -0.36 15.22 0.54
C THR A 323 -0.58 16.20 -0.61
N THR A 324 -1.68 16.97 -0.56
CA THR A 324 -1.90 18.12 -1.45
C THR A 324 -2.69 19.20 -0.73
N ILE A 325 -2.53 20.45 -1.17
CA ILE A 325 -3.31 21.59 -0.66
C ILE A 325 -4.36 21.93 -1.70
N LEU A 326 -5.63 21.84 -1.33
CA LEU A 326 -6.76 22.14 -2.20
C LEU A 326 -7.89 22.76 -1.39
N ASN A 327 -8.37 23.93 -1.81
CA ASN A 327 -9.43 24.71 -1.16
C ASN A 327 -9.14 24.99 0.33
N ASP A 328 -7.94 25.46 0.66
CA ASP A 328 -7.46 25.72 2.04
C ASP A 328 -7.46 24.51 3.00
N HIS A 329 -7.51 23.31 2.44
CA HIS A 329 -7.41 22.06 3.17
C HIS A 329 -6.17 21.29 2.76
N LEU A 330 -5.53 20.69 3.76
CA LEU A 330 -4.50 19.68 3.57
C LEU A 330 -5.18 18.33 3.41
N TRP A 331 -4.99 17.73 2.25
CA TRP A 331 -5.42 16.38 1.93
C TRP A 331 -4.25 15.42 2.12
N LEU A 332 -4.52 14.24 2.66
CA LEU A 332 -3.58 13.14 2.79
C LEU A 332 -4.20 11.90 2.15
N VAL A 333 -3.45 11.24 1.27
CA VAL A 333 -3.89 10.03 0.58
C VAL A 333 -2.85 8.93 0.79
N GLY A 334 -3.36 7.77 1.23
CA GLY A 334 -2.59 6.53 1.35
C GLY A 334 -1.32 6.63 2.21
N GLY A 335 -0.27 5.94 1.76
CA GLY A 335 1.01 5.78 2.45
C GLY A 335 1.11 4.52 3.28
N SER A 336 2.30 4.26 3.82
CA SER A 336 2.59 3.09 4.66
C SER A 336 3.00 3.50 6.08
N SER A 337 2.61 2.73 7.09
CA SER A 337 3.17 2.80 8.45
C SER A 337 4.01 1.55 8.75
N PHE A 338 4.82 1.54 9.81
CA PHE A 338 5.61 0.38 10.23
C PHE A 338 4.98 -0.41 11.40
N SER A 339 3.94 0.12 12.03
CA SER A 339 3.38 -0.41 13.30
C SER A 339 1.85 -0.48 13.25
N PRO A 340 1.26 -1.55 12.66
CA PRO A 340 1.90 -2.62 11.88
C PRO A 340 2.26 -2.17 10.45
N LEU A 341 3.19 -2.89 9.79
CA LEU A 341 3.52 -2.63 8.39
C LEU A 341 2.28 -2.80 7.51
N SER A 342 1.69 -1.69 7.10
CA SER A 342 0.42 -1.67 6.37
C SER A 342 0.33 -0.42 5.50
N CYS A 343 -0.32 -0.56 4.34
CA CYS A 343 -0.66 0.58 3.50
C CYS A 343 -2.06 1.08 3.84
N SER A 344 -2.24 2.40 3.84
CA SER A 344 -3.54 3.03 4.06
C SER A 344 -4.32 3.11 2.75
N ASN A 345 -5.62 2.90 2.82
CA ASN A 345 -6.57 3.23 1.75
C ASN A 345 -7.33 4.54 2.01
N GLY A 346 -7.01 5.28 3.07
CA GLY A 346 -7.78 6.46 3.45
C GLY A 346 -7.44 7.70 2.60
N ILE A 347 -8.47 8.50 2.34
CA ILE A 347 -8.39 9.88 1.87
C ILE A 347 -8.82 10.76 3.05
N TYR A 348 -7.86 11.47 3.63
CA TYR A 348 -8.05 12.29 4.82
C TYR A 348 -8.00 13.76 4.46
N ILE A 349 -8.72 14.58 5.23
CA ILE A 349 -8.78 16.02 5.04
C ILE A 349 -8.66 16.73 6.40
N LYS A 350 -7.95 17.86 6.41
CA LYS A 350 -7.88 18.78 7.55
C LYS A 350 -7.78 20.22 7.05
N PRO A 351 -8.51 21.19 7.64
CA PRO A 351 -8.27 22.61 7.33
C PRO A 351 -6.84 22.99 7.71
N ILE A 352 -6.08 23.61 6.80
CA ILE A 352 -4.63 23.79 6.98
C ILE A 352 -4.28 24.72 8.15
N HIS A 353 -5.17 25.64 8.50
CA HIS A 353 -5.03 26.59 9.61
C HIS A 353 -5.61 26.09 10.94
N SER A 354 -6.16 24.88 10.98
CA SER A 354 -6.83 24.35 12.18
C SER A 354 -5.92 23.46 13.01
N THR A 355 -6.08 23.51 14.33
CA THR A 355 -5.53 22.52 15.28
C THR A 355 -6.32 21.21 15.29
N GLY A 356 -7.46 21.14 14.58
CA GLY A 356 -8.32 19.96 14.55
C GLY A 356 -7.64 18.70 14.02
N ILE A 357 -8.29 17.55 14.23
CA ILE A 357 -7.83 16.26 13.73
C ILE A 357 -8.19 16.06 12.25
N PHE A 358 -7.41 15.23 11.55
CA PHE A 358 -7.76 14.79 10.21
C PHE A 358 -9.05 13.96 10.22
N GLN A 359 -9.94 14.25 9.29
CA GLN A 359 -11.16 13.49 9.07
C GLN A 359 -10.99 12.54 7.89
N VAL A 360 -11.50 11.32 8.00
CA VAL A 360 -11.58 10.39 6.86
C VAL A 360 -12.74 10.85 5.98
N LYS A 361 -12.44 11.24 4.75
CA LYS A 361 -13.45 11.73 3.81
C LYS A 361 -13.96 10.60 2.90
N CYS A 362 -13.06 9.74 2.44
CA CYS A 362 -13.36 8.59 1.58
C CYS A 362 -12.28 7.51 1.76
N ARG A 363 -12.51 6.31 1.20
CA ARG A 363 -11.52 5.22 1.15
C ARG A 363 -11.39 4.70 -0.28
N MET A 364 -10.15 4.50 -0.71
CA MET A 364 -9.80 3.83 -1.95
C MET A 364 -10.15 2.34 -1.87
N PRO A 365 -10.50 1.68 -3.00
CA PRO A 365 -10.81 0.25 -3.02
C PRO A 365 -9.65 -0.63 -2.53
N LYS A 366 -8.41 -0.21 -2.83
CA LYS A 366 -7.19 -0.86 -2.38
C LYS A 366 -6.32 0.14 -1.61
N PRO A 367 -5.58 -0.30 -0.58
CA PRO A 367 -4.57 0.54 0.05
C PRO A 367 -3.45 0.84 -0.94
N LEU A 368 -2.85 2.03 -0.86
CA LEU A 368 -1.81 2.46 -1.80
C LEU A 368 -0.70 3.23 -1.10
N SER A 369 0.54 2.88 -1.43
CA SER A 369 1.75 3.60 -1.05
C SER A 369 2.65 3.81 -2.27
N TYR A 370 3.48 4.86 -2.23
CA TYR A 370 4.33 5.29 -3.33
C TYR A 370 3.57 5.53 -4.66
N HIS A 371 2.28 5.85 -4.55
CA HIS A 371 1.46 6.33 -5.66
C HIS A 371 1.82 7.79 -5.97
N ALA A 372 1.45 8.24 -7.17
CA ALA A 372 1.50 9.64 -7.52
C ALA A 372 0.14 10.31 -7.25
N LEU A 373 0.16 11.62 -7.01
CA LEU A 373 -1.04 12.40 -6.71
C LEU A 373 -0.94 13.77 -7.35
N GLU A 374 -1.96 14.15 -8.12
CA GLU A 374 -2.06 15.46 -8.77
C GLU A 374 -3.48 16.01 -8.67
N VAL A 375 -3.62 17.33 -8.68
CA VAL A 375 -4.93 17.99 -8.68
C VAL A 375 -5.21 18.56 -10.07
N VAL A 376 -6.28 18.11 -10.72
CA VAL A 376 -6.73 18.59 -12.03
C VAL A 376 -8.23 18.91 -11.92
N ASP A 377 -8.63 20.13 -12.30
CA ASP A 377 -10.02 20.61 -12.23
C ASP A 377 -10.73 20.40 -10.87
N ASN A 378 -10.02 20.65 -9.77
CA ASN A 378 -10.48 20.40 -8.39
C ASN A 378 -10.77 18.92 -8.06
N GLU A 379 -10.32 17.99 -8.90
CA GLU A 379 -10.32 16.56 -8.64
C GLU A 379 -8.93 16.09 -8.26
N ILE A 380 -8.86 15.19 -7.28
CA ILE A 380 -7.61 14.55 -6.87
C ILE A 380 -7.44 13.29 -7.70
N LEU A 381 -6.41 13.26 -8.53
CA LEU A 381 -6.00 12.09 -9.29
C LEU A 381 -4.99 11.28 -8.48
N ILE A 382 -5.24 9.98 -8.33
CA ILE A 382 -4.41 9.04 -7.58
C ILE A 382 -3.93 7.99 -8.59
N ILE A 383 -2.62 7.95 -8.83
CA ILE A 383 -2.05 7.28 -10.01
C ILE A 383 -1.06 6.19 -9.56
N GLY A 384 -1.36 4.94 -9.89
CA GLY A 384 -0.48 3.79 -9.65
C GLY A 384 -0.16 3.54 -8.18
N GLY A 385 1.08 3.14 -7.90
CA GLY A 385 1.54 2.80 -6.55
C GLY A 385 1.55 1.29 -6.28
N SER A 386 1.75 0.92 -5.02
CA SER A 386 1.79 -0.46 -4.53
C SER A 386 0.81 -0.65 -3.38
N THR A 387 0.22 -1.84 -3.28
CA THR A 387 -0.77 -2.18 -2.24
C THR A 387 -0.17 -2.62 -0.90
N THR A 388 1.08 -3.06 -0.91
CA THR A 388 1.82 -3.58 0.24
C THR A 388 3.10 -2.76 0.52
N GLY A 389 3.42 -1.79 -0.34
CA GLY A 389 4.64 -0.99 -0.27
C GLY A 389 5.86 -1.69 -0.91
N ILE A 390 5.66 -2.82 -1.58
CA ILE A 390 6.67 -3.60 -2.29
C ILE A 390 6.56 -3.29 -3.79
N SER A 391 7.59 -3.58 -4.59
CA SER A 391 7.59 -3.26 -6.04
C SER A 391 6.95 -4.32 -6.93
N ARG A 392 6.50 -5.46 -6.38
CA ARG A 392 5.95 -6.59 -7.16
C ARG A 392 4.42 -6.53 -7.31
N ASP A 393 3.76 -5.78 -6.45
CA ASP A 393 2.30 -5.61 -6.40
C ASP A 393 1.87 -4.21 -6.87
N ASN A 394 2.64 -3.65 -7.80
CA ASN A 394 2.33 -2.36 -8.38
C ASN A 394 0.98 -2.44 -9.12
N VAL A 395 0.25 -1.34 -9.13
CA VAL A 395 -1.02 -1.23 -9.85
C VAL A 395 -0.91 -0.24 -11.02
N LYS A 396 -1.73 -0.44 -12.04
CA LYS A 396 -1.91 0.50 -13.16
C LYS A 396 -3.14 1.39 -13.01
N THR A 397 -3.91 1.19 -11.94
CA THR A 397 -5.16 1.90 -11.68
C THR A 397 -4.92 3.40 -11.52
N VAL A 398 -5.84 4.19 -12.06
CA VAL A 398 -5.93 5.63 -11.86
C VAL A 398 -7.29 5.93 -11.28
N LEU A 399 -7.34 6.57 -10.11
CA LEU A 399 -8.58 6.97 -9.45
C LEU A 399 -8.74 8.49 -9.54
N SER A 400 -9.96 8.96 -9.75
CA SER A 400 -10.36 10.35 -9.56
C SER A 400 -11.23 10.47 -8.33
N TYR A 401 -10.87 11.37 -7.43
CA TYR A 401 -11.68 11.73 -6.28
C TYR A 401 -12.19 13.15 -6.43
N ASN A 402 -13.51 13.29 -6.61
CA ASN A 402 -14.17 14.57 -6.73
C ASN A 402 -14.47 15.15 -5.35
N THR A 403 -13.83 16.27 -5.02
CA THR A 403 -13.91 16.87 -3.69
C THR A 403 -15.27 17.50 -3.37
N ALA A 404 -16.03 17.91 -4.39
CA ALA A 404 -17.34 18.53 -4.23
C ALA A 404 -18.45 17.50 -4.01
N THR A 405 -18.44 16.41 -4.77
CA THR A 405 -19.47 15.35 -4.69
C THR A 405 -19.12 14.24 -3.72
N ASN A 406 -17.89 14.21 -3.19
CA ASN A 406 -17.35 13.11 -2.37
C ASN A 406 -17.40 11.75 -3.08
N ALA A 407 -17.30 11.76 -4.41
CA ALA A 407 -17.36 10.56 -5.23
C ALA A 407 -15.95 10.13 -5.66
N LEU A 408 -15.69 8.83 -5.54
CA LEU A 408 -14.49 8.19 -6.07
C LEU A 408 -14.86 7.42 -7.35
N GLY A 409 -14.10 7.63 -8.41
CA GLY A 409 -14.26 6.94 -9.69
C GLY A 409 -12.94 6.38 -10.19
N GLU A 410 -13.03 5.37 -11.06
CA GLU A 410 -11.87 4.85 -11.78
C GLU A 410 -11.79 5.49 -13.17
N LEU A 411 -10.57 5.87 -13.57
CA LEU A 411 -10.27 6.47 -14.86
C LEU A 411 -9.53 5.49 -15.77
N HIS A 412 -9.26 5.91 -17.01
CA HIS A 412 -8.45 5.12 -17.93
C HIS A 412 -7.10 4.75 -17.28
N PRO A 413 -6.71 3.47 -17.22
CA PRO A 413 -5.52 3.04 -16.49
C PRO A 413 -4.22 3.48 -17.19
N LEU A 414 -3.12 3.33 -16.47
CA LEU A 414 -1.77 3.41 -17.04
C LEU A 414 -1.51 2.25 -18.01
N PRO A 415 -0.57 2.41 -18.97
CA PRO A 415 -0.22 1.35 -19.92
C PRO A 415 0.26 0.07 -19.21
N PHE A 416 0.97 0.22 -18.10
CA PHE A 416 1.46 -0.88 -17.26
C PHE A 416 1.55 -0.45 -15.79
N PRO A 417 1.65 -1.40 -14.84
CA PRO A 417 1.75 -1.07 -13.41
C PRO A 417 3.04 -0.34 -13.06
N MET A 418 2.93 0.74 -12.28
CA MET A 418 4.06 1.60 -11.94
C MET A 418 4.00 2.09 -10.49
N VAL A 419 5.18 2.21 -9.87
CA VAL A 419 5.35 2.74 -8.51
C VAL A 419 6.54 3.71 -8.46
N VAL A 420 6.65 4.53 -7.41
CA VAL A 420 7.75 5.49 -7.18
C VAL A 420 7.99 6.45 -8.35
N MET A 421 6.92 6.81 -9.07
CA MET A 421 6.93 7.78 -10.16
C MET A 421 7.01 9.21 -9.61
N ALA A 422 7.50 10.14 -10.43
CA ALA A 422 7.27 11.56 -10.24
C ALA A 422 6.14 12.03 -11.17
N THR A 423 5.37 13.02 -10.74
CA THR A 423 4.31 13.64 -11.54
C THR A 423 4.38 15.16 -11.46
N VAL A 424 3.89 15.82 -12.51
CA VAL A 424 3.60 17.26 -12.51
C VAL A 424 2.35 17.55 -13.33
N LYS A 425 1.52 18.49 -12.88
CA LYS A 425 0.40 19.03 -13.66
C LYS A 425 0.88 20.01 -14.74
N HIS A 426 0.44 19.82 -15.98
CA HIS A 426 0.65 20.77 -17.09
C HIS A 426 -0.68 21.04 -17.80
N GLY A 427 -1.30 22.21 -17.55
CA GLY A 427 -2.65 22.49 -18.05
C GLY A 427 -3.67 21.48 -17.50
N ASP A 428 -4.35 20.78 -18.40
CA ASP A 428 -5.31 19.69 -18.11
C ASP A 428 -4.64 18.30 -18.10
N ASP A 429 -3.35 18.23 -18.41
CA ASP A 429 -2.57 16.99 -18.48
C ASP A 429 -1.76 16.75 -17.20
N VAL A 430 -1.45 15.48 -16.94
CA VAL A 430 -0.47 15.06 -15.94
C VAL A 430 0.72 14.45 -16.67
N ILE A 431 1.92 14.97 -16.43
CA ILE A 431 3.16 14.37 -16.92
C ILE A 431 3.66 13.36 -15.88
N ILE A 432 3.76 12.10 -16.27
CA ILE A 432 4.19 10.98 -15.43
C ILE A 432 5.60 10.59 -15.84
N ILE A 433 6.51 10.49 -14.89
CA ILE A 433 7.95 10.47 -15.14
C ILE A 433 8.62 9.33 -14.38
N GLY A 434 9.28 8.45 -15.12
CA GLY A 434 10.08 7.35 -14.58
C GLY A 434 9.27 6.36 -13.74
N GLY A 435 9.81 6.00 -12.59
CA GLY A 435 9.25 5.01 -11.69
C GLY A 435 9.88 3.64 -11.87
N ARG A 436 9.17 2.63 -11.37
CA ARG A 436 9.55 1.22 -11.43
C ARG A 436 8.35 0.37 -11.85
N ASN A 437 8.55 -0.57 -12.77
CA ASN A 437 7.49 -1.48 -13.20
C ASN A 437 7.38 -2.72 -12.26
N LYS A 438 6.39 -3.58 -12.53
CA LYS A 438 6.16 -4.83 -11.79
C LYS A 438 7.34 -5.82 -11.87
N ASP A 439 8.14 -5.73 -12.93
CA ASP A 439 9.30 -6.57 -13.21
C ASP A 439 10.57 -6.03 -12.53
N CYS A 440 10.39 -5.08 -11.59
CA CYS A 440 11.45 -4.47 -10.80
C CYS A 440 12.44 -3.61 -11.62
N GLU A 441 12.10 -3.21 -12.83
CA GLU A 441 12.95 -2.38 -13.69
C GLU A 441 12.70 -0.89 -13.46
N TYR A 442 13.77 -0.11 -13.34
CA TYR A 442 13.70 1.34 -13.31
C TYR A 442 13.48 1.90 -14.71
N LEU A 443 12.64 2.92 -14.81
CA LEU A 443 12.18 3.44 -16.09
C LEU A 443 12.72 4.84 -16.37
N ASN A 444 12.97 5.11 -17.65
CA ASN A 444 13.19 6.46 -18.17
C ASN A 444 11.99 6.98 -18.97
N THR A 445 10.89 6.22 -18.99
CA THR A 445 9.67 6.55 -19.75
C THR A 445 8.97 7.76 -19.18
N VAL A 446 8.37 8.55 -20.08
CA VAL A 446 7.60 9.75 -19.73
C VAL A 446 6.27 9.65 -20.45
N PHE A 447 5.17 9.87 -19.74
CA PHE A 447 3.83 9.83 -20.30
C PHE A 447 3.11 11.16 -20.05
N LYS A 448 2.32 11.60 -21.02
CA LYS A 448 1.33 12.66 -20.88
C LYS A 448 -0.04 12.01 -20.76
N TYR A 449 -0.64 12.13 -19.59
CA TYR A 449 -1.93 11.54 -19.25
C TYR A 449 -3.01 12.61 -19.23
N ASN A 450 -4.06 12.43 -20.04
CA ASN A 450 -5.24 13.29 -20.06
C ASN A 450 -6.48 12.48 -19.68
N HIS A 451 -7.03 12.72 -18.50
CA HIS A 451 -8.18 11.95 -18.01
C HIS A 451 -9.48 12.24 -18.77
N LYS A 452 -9.69 13.49 -19.20
CA LYS A 452 -10.88 13.92 -19.97
C LYS A 452 -10.92 13.25 -21.35
N LYS A 453 -9.78 13.22 -22.04
CA LYS A 453 -9.61 12.60 -23.36
C LYS A 453 -9.40 11.09 -23.28
N ARG A 454 -9.12 10.54 -22.09
CA ARG A 454 -8.77 9.12 -21.86
C ARG A 454 -7.58 8.67 -22.69
N VAL A 455 -6.56 9.54 -22.78
CA VAL A 455 -5.34 9.28 -23.56
C VAL A 455 -4.13 9.29 -22.64
N CYS A 456 -3.25 8.30 -22.81
CA CYS A 456 -1.92 8.27 -22.22
C CYS A 456 -0.90 8.18 -23.35
N GLU A 457 -0.27 9.30 -23.67
CA GLU A 457 0.69 9.44 -24.78
C GLU A 457 2.12 9.33 -24.26
N GLN A 458 2.96 8.52 -24.92
CA GLN A 458 4.38 8.44 -24.58
C GLN A 458 5.13 9.65 -25.15
N LEU A 459 5.85 10.36 -24.29
CA LEU A 459 6.76 11.44 -24.66
C LEU A 459 8.21 10.92 -24.75
N PRO A 460 9.15 11.70 -25.32
CA PRO A 460 10.58 11.37 -25.27
C PRO A 460 11.04 11.06 -23.84
N GLY A 461 11.71 9.92 -23.69
CA GLY A 461 12.20 9.46 -22.39
C GLY A 461 13.42 10.24 -21.90
N MET A 462 13.65 10.20 -20.58
CA MET A 462 14.84 10.74 -19.94
C MET A 462 16.10 10.03 -20.41
N LYS A 463 17.27 10.67 -20.27
CA LYS A 463 18.56 10.01 -20.51
C LYS A 463 18.82 8.91 -19.49
N TYR A 464 18.50 9.17 -18.22
CA TYR A 464 18.70 8.23 -17.13
C TYR A 464 17.38 7.61 -16.70
N LYS A 465 17.39 6.31 -16.39
CA LYS A 465 16.29 5.65 -15.67
C LYS A 465 16.24 6.20 -14.25
N ARG A 466 15.04 6.43 -13.72
CA ARG A 466 14.84 7.03 -12.38
C ARG A 466 13.62 6.46 -11.68
N GLY A 467 13.81 5.78 -10.54
CA GLY A 467 12.76 5.51 -9.55
C GLY A 467 12.91 6.38 -8.31
N GLY A 468 11.81 6.90 -7.77
CA GLY A 468 11.82 7.75 -6.57
C GLY A 468 12.55 9.08 -6.78
N CYS A 469 12.54 9.60 -8.02
CA CYS A 469 12.97 10.96 -8.31
C CYS A 469 11.89 11.97 -7.88
N ALA A 470 12.24 13.25 -7.90
CA ALA A 470 11.26 14.34 -7.80
C ALA A 470 11.21 15.11 -9.12
N ALA A 471 10.03 15.65 -9.42
CA ALA A 471 9.82 16.52 -10.56
C ALA A 471 9.07 17.79 -10.15
N VAL A 472 9.40 18.90 -10.80
CA VAL A 472 8.69 20.18 -10.67
C VAL A 472 8.54 20.81 -12.05
N ILE A 473 7.52 21.65 -12.23
CA ILE A 473 7.26 22.32 -13.50
C ILE A 473 7.27 23.84 -13.31
N SER A 474 7.99 24.57 -14.17
CA SER A 474 7.97 26.03 -14.26
C SER A 474 7.76 26.44 -15.72
N GLY A 475 6.62 27.06 -16.01
CA GLY A 475 6.18 27.30 -17.39
C GLY A 475 6.02 25.99 -18.17
N ASN A 476 6.65 25.89 -19.34
CA ASN A 476 6.68 24.68 -20.17
C ASN A 476 7.91 23.78 -19.94
N LYS A 477 8.61 23.95 -18.80
CA LYS A 477 9.80 23.19 -18.48
C LYS A 477 9.59 22.31 -17.26
N VAL A 478 9.79 21.01 -17.44
CA VAL A 478 9.74 20.00 -16.37
C VAL A 478 11.16 19.69 -15.93
N PHE A 479 11.45 19.83 -14.65
CA PHE A 479 12.76 19.56 -14.07
C PHE A 479 12.67 18.29 -13.25
N VAL A 480 13.54 17.32 -13.52
CA VAL A 480 13.58 16.01 -12.86
C VAL A 480 14.93 15.84 -12.22
N MET A 481 14.95 15.45 -10.95
CA MET A 481 16.18 15.36 -10.16
C MET A 481 16.20 14.14 -9.26
N GLY A 482 17.42 13.65 -9.05
CA GLY A 482 17.69 12.50 -8.19
C GLY A 482 17.02 11.20 -8.65
N GLY A 483 16.79 10.31 -7.69
CA GLY A 483 16.21 9.00 -7.91
C GLY A 483 17.26 7.88 -7.82
N TYR A 484 16.82 6.68 -8.17
CA TYR A 484 17.62 5.48 -8.16
C TYR A 484 17.54 4.73 -9.49
N ASN A 485 18.64 4.10 -9.90
CA ASN A 485 18.67 3.08 -10.95
C ASN A 485 19.76 2.03 -10.66
N ASP A 486 19.77 0.93 -11.40
CA ASP A 486 20.72 -0.16 -11.16
C ASP A 486 22.14 0.19 -11.62
N GLU A 487 22.25 1.05 -12.64
CA GLU A 487 23.51 1.41 -13.28
C GLU A 487 24.37 2.35 -12.41
N GLN A 488 23.74 3.30 -11.71
CA GLN A 488 24.41 4.37 -10.95
C GLN A 488 24.01 4.39 -9.47
N ARG A 489 23.07 3.53 -9.06
CA ARG A 489 22.49 3.51 -7.72
C ARG A 489 21.75 4.81 -7.45
N TYR A 490 22.30 5.71 -6.62
CA TYR A 490 21.69 7.00 -6.32
C TYR A 490 22.10 8.03 -7.37
N LEU A 491 21.18 8.89 -7.78
CA LEU A 491 21.44 9.93 -8.76
C LEU A 491 21.54 11.31 -8.10
N SER A 492 22.50 12.11 -8.53
CA SER A 492 22.56 13.56 -8.30
C SER A 492 22.21 14.35 -9.57
N SER A 493 22.13 13.67 -10.71
CA SER A 493 21.88 14.29 -12.01
C SER A 493 20.50 14.94 -12.08
N VAL A 494 20.44 16.03 -12.84
CA VAL A 494 19.23 16.82 -13.06
C VAL A 494 19.02 17.00 -14.55
N GLU A 495 17.80 16.76 -14.99
CA GLU A 495 17.38 16.87 -16.38
C GLU A 495 16.19 17.82 -16.49
N CYS A 496 16.12 18.56 -17.58
CA CYS A 496 15.03 19.47 -17.90
C CYS A 496 14.42 19.10 -19.24
N PHE A 497 13.12 18.80 -19.24
CA PHE A 497 12.35 18.57 -20.43
C PHE A 497 11.63 19.84 -20.86
N ASP A 498 11.86 20.25 -22.10
CA ASP A 498 11.12 21.30 -22.75
C ASP A 498 9.87 20.69 -23.42
N LEU A 499 8.69 20.95 -22.87
CA LEU A 499 7.43 20.37 -23.36
C LEU A 499 7.04 20.89 -24.75
N GLU A 500 7.49 22.09 -25.14
CA GLU A 500 7.18 22.66 -26.45
C GLU A 500 8.10 22.06 -27.51
N ARG A 501 9.40 21.97 -27.21
CA ARG A 501 10.41 21.44 -28.13
C ARG A 501 10.55 19.92 -28.10
N GLN A 502 9.98 19.27 -27.10
CA GLN A 502 10.07 17.82 -26.86
C GLN A 502 11.52 17.33 -26.77
N VAL A 503 12.38 18.09 -26.08
CA VAL A 503 13.81 17.76 -25.90
C VAL A 503 14.24 17.82 -24.45
N TRP A 504 15.15 16.92 -24.08
CA TRP A 504 15.79 16.88 -22.78
C TRP A 504 17.11 17.65 -22.79
N HIS A 505 17.40 18.35 -21.70
CA HIS A 505 18.65 19.03 -21.44
C HIS A 505 19.19 18.65 -20.07
N GLU A 506 20.48 18.37 -19.98
CA GLU A 506 21.14 18.21 -18.68
C GLU A 506 21.34 19.56 -18.00
N LEU A 507 21.20 19.55 -16.67
CA LEU A 507 21.45 20.69 -15.80
C LEU A 507 22.54 20.35 -14.79
N PRO A 508 23.13 21.37 -14.12
CA PRO A 508 24.07 21.14 -13.03
C PRO A 508 23.49 20.17 -11.99
N SER A 509 24.30 19.20 -11.60
CA SER A 509 23.91 18.17 -10.64
C SER A 509 23.79 18.71 -9.21
N MET A 510 22.98 18.05 -8.38
CA MET A 510 22.91 18.30 -6.93
C MET A 510 24.24 17.97 -6.26
N SER A 511 24.47 18.50 -5.05
CA SER A 511 25.72 18.25 -4.32
C SER A 511 25.84 16.84 -3.73
N GLU A 512 24.72 16.13 -3.58
CA GLU A 512 24.68 14.72 -3.17
C GLU A 512 23.68 13.94 -4.00
N ALA A 513 24.00 12.66 -4.25
CA ALA A 513 23.13 11.72 -4.92
C ALA A 513 22.12 11.12 -3.94
N LYS A 514 20.83 11.14 -4.31
CA LYS A 514 19.72 10.82 -3.39
C LYS A 514 18.51 10.25 -4.12
N TYR A 515 17.73 9.41 -3.44
CA TYR A 515 16.44 8.91 -3.93
C TYR A 515 15.34 9.10 -2.87
N LYS A 516 14.08 8.96 -3.30
CA LYS A 516 12.88 9.24 -2.49
C LYS A 516 12.91 10.65 -1.88
N ILE A 517 13.38 11.61 -2.67
CA ILE A 517 13.45 13.03 -2.33
C ILE A 517 12.10 13.72 -2.52
N ALA A 518 11.93 14.88 -1.89
CA ALA A 518 10.86 15.81 -2.22
C ALA A 518 11.46 17.06 -2.90
N ALA A 519 10.71 17.66 -3.83
CA ALA A 519 11.09 18.92 -4.45
C ALA A 519 9.85 19.80 -4.66
N VAL A 520 10.04 21.12 -4.55
CA VAL A 520 8.99 22.12 -4.74
C VAL A 520 9.51 23.30 -5.54
N LEU A 521 8.66 23.87 -6.39
CA LEU A 521 8.93 25.16 -7.02
C LEU A 521 8.55 26.28 -6.06
N VAL A 522 9.48 27.21 -5.83
CA VAL A 522 9.30 28.42 -5.04
C VAL A 522 9.31 29.62 -6.00
N PRO A 523 8.21 30.38 -6.13
CA PRO A 523 8.08 31.50 -7.07
C PRO A 523 9.06 32.66 -6.87
#